data_AF-A0A2H5QAZ6-F1
#
_entry.id   AF-A0A2H5QAZ6-F1
#
_cell.length_a   1.000
_cell.length_b   1.000
_cell.length_c   1.000
_cell.angle_alpha   90.00
_cell.angle_beta   90.00
_cell.angle_gamma   90.00
#
_symmetry.space_group_name_H-M   'P 1'
#
loop_
_entity.id
_entity.type
_entity.pdbx_description
1 polymer ?
#
loop_
_entity_poly.entity_id
_entity_poly.type
_entity_poly.pdbx_seq_one_letter_code
_entity_poly.pdbx_strand_id
1 'polypeptide(L)'
;MTNTYSMSRDVDDHYRGIHENVDEQQDNCPMNFVEDVEIPLYPGCSKYTRLSAAAVLNKHKTMYGYSNKSFDNLLEILCDMLPELNTIPNSTRSVEMLLKPFQLDCIRIHACDNDCCLFRNDLEKSETCPKCGSSRWKLD
;
A
#
# COMPACT_ATOMS: atom_id res chain seq x y z
N MET A 1 16.02 8.45 21.15
CA MET A 1 14.56 8.23 21.06
C MET A 1 14.15 8.63 19.66
N THR A 2 14.03 7.65 18.76
CA THR A 2 13.72 7.91 17.35
C THR A 2 12.28 8.36 17.25
N ASN A 3 12.09 9.58 16.79
CA ASN A 3 10.82 10.27 16.75
C ASN A 3 9.89 9.54 15.76
N THR A 4 8.76 9.03 16.25
CA THR A 4 7.71 8.39 15.43
C THR A 4 7.20 9.32 14.31
N TYR A 5 7.40 10.63 14.45
CA TYR A 5 7.08 11.66 13.46
C TYR A 5 7.97 11.60 12.20
N SER A 6 9.20 11.09 12.31
CA SER A 6 10.10 10.90 11.17
C SER A 6 9.61 9.76 10.28
N MET A 7 9.16 8.66 10.88
CA MET A 7 8.62 7.50 10.16
C MET A 7 7.32 7.83 9.41
N SER A 8 6.54 8.80 9.86
CA SER A 8 5.29 9.21 9.19
C SER A 8 5.53 10.06 7.93
N ARG A 9 6.63 10.82 7.86
CA ARG A 9 6.96 11.62 6.66
C ARG A 9 7.44 10.76 5.50
N ASP A 10 8.19 9.70 5.80
CA ASP A 10 8.70 8.77 4.79
C ASP A 10 7.55 7.98 4.11
N VAL A 11 6.41 7.82 4.79
CA VAL A 11 5.21 7.16 4.23
C VAL A 11 4.47 8.09 3.26
N ASP A 12 4.33 9.38 3.58
CA ASP A 12 3.58 10.35 2.76
C ASP A 12 4.27 10.65 1.41
N ASP A 13 5.60 10.74 1.40
CA ASP A 13 6.36 11.01 0.17
C ASP A 13 6.35 9.80 -0.79
N HIS A 14 6.21 8.58 -0.24
CA HIS A 14 6.11 7.36 -1.03
C HIS A 14 4.75 7.20 -1.74
N TYR A 15 3.64 7.56 -1.07
CA TYR A 15 2.30 7.48 -1.66
C TYR A 15 2.10 8.43 -2.84
N ARG A 16 2.84 9.55 -2.90
CA ARG A 16 2.75 10.53 -3.99
C ARG A 16 3.22 9.97 -5.35
N GLY A 17 4.05 8.91 -5.35
CA GLY A 17 4.60 8.30 -6.56
C GLY A 17 3.78 7.16 -7.17
N ILE A 18 2.71 6.69 -6.52
CA ILE A 18 1.98 5.47 -6.94
C ILE A 18 0.79 5.76 -7.88
N HIS A 19 0.39 7.02 -8.06
CA HIS A 19 -0.64 7.38 -9.04
C HIS A 19 -0.06 7.49 -10.47
N GLU A 20 0.46 6.40 -11.02
CA GLU A 20 0.51 6.21 -12.47
C GLU A 20 -0.76 5.50 -12.94
N ASN A 21 -1.38 6.08 -13.96
CA ASN A 21 -2.68 5.71 -14.52
C ASN A 21 -2.80 4.19 -14.75
N VAL A 22 -3.70 3.54 -14.00
CA VAL A 22 -4.07 2.14 -14.23
C VAL A 22 -5.01 2.11 -15.43
N ASP A 23 -4.46 1.79 -16.60
CA ASP A 23 -5.27 1.43 -17.76
C ASP A 23 -5.97 0.10 -17.48
N GLU A 24 -7.30 0.09 -17.59
CA GLU A 24 -8.16 -1.05 -17.30
C GLU A 24 -8.05 -2.07 -18.42
N GLN A 25 -7.03 -2.94 -18.36
CA GLN A 25 -7.06 -4.20 -19.10
C GLN A 25 -7.27 -5.37 -18.13
N GLN A 26 -8.43 -6.00 -18.34
CA GLN A 26 -9.01 -7.04 -17.51
C GLN A 26 -8.35 -8.37 -17.82
N ASP A 27 -7.28 -8.67 -17.09
CA ASP A 27 -6.74 -10.03 -17.04
C ASP A 27 -7.55 -10.84 -16.03
N ASN A 28 -8.20 -11.88 -16.52
CA ASN A 28 -9.29 -12.59 -15.87
C ASN A 28 -8.74 -13.74 -15.02
N CYS A 29 -8.03 -13.43 -13.94
CA CYS A 29 -7.62 -14.43 -12.95
C CYS A 29 -8.57 -14.35 -11.74
N PRO A 30 -9.46 -15.33 -11.52
CA PRO A 30 -10.45 -15.27 -10.44
C PRO A 30 -9.75 -15.37 -9.08
N MET A 31 -9.67 -14.24 -8.38
CA MET A 31 -9.15 -14.16 -7.02
C MET A 31 -10.21 -14.64 -6.03
N ASN A 32 -10.11 -15.89 -5.59
CA ASN A 32 -10.89 -16.39 -4.46
C ASN A 32 -10.19 -15.98 -3.15
N PHE A 33 -10.64 -14.86 -2.58
CA PHE A 33 -10.09 -14.24 -1.36
C PHE A 33 -9.89 -15.20 -0.18
N VAL A 34 -10.73 -16.24 -0.05
CA VAL A 34 -10.67 -17.21 1.06
C VAL A 34 -9.63 -18.30 0.83
N GLU A 35 -9.39 -18.69 -0.43
CA GLU A 35 -8.43 -19.75 -0.76
C GLU A 35 -6.99 -19.22 -0.71
N ASP A 36 -6.75 -17.99 -1.16
CA ASP A 36 -5.41 -17.39 -1.27
C ASP A 36 -4.68 -17.17 0.06
N VAL A 37 -5.42 -17.07 1.18
CA VAL A 37 -4.83 -16.90 2.51
C VAL A 37 -4.05 -18.14 2.94
N GLU A 38 -4.55 -19.32 2.57
CA GLU A 38 -4.00 -20.62 3.02
C GLU A 38 -3.07 -21.27 1.99
N ILE A 39 -3.00 -20.76 0.76
CA ILE A 39 -2.09 -21.30 -0.26
C ILE A 39 -0.63 -21.09 0.19
N PRO A 40 0.14 -22.17 0.42
CA PRO A 40 1.56 -22.05 0.75
C PRO A 40 2.32 -21.50 -0.46
N LEU A 41 3.41 -20.76 -0.22
CA LEU A 41 4.21 -20.14 -1.29
C LEU A 41 4.73 -21.16 -2.32
N TYR A 42 4.97 -22.39 -1.88
CA TYR A 42 5.25 -23.57 -2.69
C TYR A 42 4.91 -24.81 -1.85
N PRO A 43 4.77 -26.01 -2.46
CA PRO A 43 4.43 -27.23 -1.73
C PRO A 43 5.38 -27.50 -0.55
N GLY A 44 4.82 -27.63 0.65
CA GLY A 44 5.59 -27.85 1.88
C GLY A 44 6.15 -26.59 2.55
N CYS A 45 5.92 -25.39 2.01
CA CYS A 45 6.33 -24.14 2.67
C CYS A 45 5.46 -23.88 3.92
N SER A 46 6.04 -24.01 5.11
CA SER A 46 5.35 -23.70 6.37
C SER A 46 5.54 -22.25 6.84
N LYS A 47 6.51 -21.55 6.27
CA LYS A 47 6.91 -20.21 6.73
C LYS A 47 6.12 -19.08 6.06
N TYR A 48 5.77 -19.25 4.78
CA TYR A 48 5.09 -18.24 3.99
C TYR A 48 3.93 -18.84 3.19
N THR A 49 2.79 -18.17 3.24
CA THR A 49 1.70 -18.29 2.27
C THR A 49 1.91 -17.31 1.12
N ARG A 50 1.22 -17.53 -0.01
CA ARG A 50 1.21 -16.62 -1.16
C ARG A 50 0.92 -15.17 -0.76
N LEU A 51 -0.10 -14.95 0.06
CA LEU A 51 -0.46 -13.64 0.58
C LEU A 51 0.64 -13.02 1.44
N SER A 52 1.17 -13.78 2.41
CA SER A 52 2.22 -13.27 3.31
C SER A 52 3.51 -12.92 2.57
N ALA A 53 3.87 -13.70 1.55
CA ALA A 53 5.02 -13.42 0.69
C ALA A 53 4.80 -12.13 -0.10
N ALA A 54 3.63 -11.97 -0.73
CA ALA A 54 3.27 -10.75 -1.46
C ALA A 54 3.31 -9.51 -0.55
N ALA A 55 2.81 -9.60 0.68
CA ALA A 55 2.84 -8.51 1.65
C ALA A 55 4.27 -8.11 2.04
N VAL A 56 5.15 -9.07 2.32
CA VAL A 56 6.56 -8.81 2.68
C VAL A 56 7.33 -8.23 1.48
N LEU A 57 7.11 -8.75 0.28
CA LEU A 57 7.74 -8.26 -0.94
C LEU A 57 7.26 -6.84 -1.28
N ASN A 58 5.96 -6.56 -1.18
CA ASN A 58 5.42 -5.23 -1.41
C ASN A 58 5.95 -4.22 -0.38
N LYS A 59 6.07 -4.62 0.89
CA LYS A 59 6.72 -3.81 1.91
C LYS A 59 8.18 -3.51 1.55
N HIS A 60 8.92 -4.51 1.06
CA HIS A 60 10.30 -4.30 0.62
C HIS A 60 10.36 -3.31 -0.56
N LYS A 61 9.54 -3.52 -1.58
CA LYS A 61 9.41 -2.62 -2.74
C LYS A 61 9.20 -1.17 -2.31
N THR A 62 8.21 -0.96 -1.45
CA THR A 62 7.80 0.37 -1.00
C THR A 62 8.88 1.03 -0.14
N MET A 63 9.44 0.31 0.83
CA MET A 63 10.50 0.86 1.70
C MET A 63 11.77 1.25 0.95
N TYR A 64 12.11 0.58 -0.15
CA TYR A 64 13.32 0.84 -0.91
C TYR A 64 13.08 1.57 -2.24
N GLY A 65 11.84 1.99 -2.52
CA GLY A 65 11.50 2.78 -3.71
C GLY A 65 11.77 2.06 -5.03
N TYR A 66 11.55 0.74 -5.09
CA TYR A 66 11.71 -0.01 -6.34
C TYR A 66 10.67 0.46 -7.37
N SER A 67 11.12 0.69 -8.61
CA SER A 67 10.19 0.92 -9.71
C SER A 67 9.42 -0.37 -10.02
N ASN A 68 8.23 -0.25 -10.62
CA ASN A 68 7.43 -1.41 -11.00
C ASN A 68 8.25 -2.35 -11.90
N LYS A 69 8.95 -1.80 -12.90
CA LYS A 69 9.78 -2.58 -13.81
C LYS A 69 10.93 -3.31 -13.12
N SER A 70 11.65 -2.66 -12.19
CA SER A 70 12.75 -3.33 -11.49
C SER A 70 12.25 -4.40 -10.52
N PHE A 71 11.08 -4.19 -9.92
CA PHE A 71 10.45 -5.15 -9.04
C PHE A 71 9.88 -6.35 -9.79
N ASP A 72 9.26 -6.14 -10.96
CA ASP A 72 8.72 -7.22 -11.80
C ASP A 72 9.86 -8.17 -12.22
N ASN A 73 10.98 -7.62 -12.70
CA ASN A 73 12.18 -8.40 -12.99
C ASN A 73 12.69 -9.20 -11.77
N LEU A 74 12.62 -8.63 -10.56
CA LEU A 74 13.00 -9.33 -9.33
C LEU A 74 12.04 -10.48 -9.03
N LEU A 75 10.73 -10.29 -9.24
CA LEU A 75 9.72 -11.32 -9.03
C LEU A 75 9.91 -12.49 -10.00
N GLU A 76 10.24 -12.23 -11.26
CA GLU A 76 10.59 -13.26 -12.24
C GLU A 76 11.80 -14.07 -11.78
N ILE A 77 12.89 -13.41 -11.36
CA ILE A 77 14.09 -14.09 -10.83
C ILE A 77 13.74 -14.94 -9.61
N LEU A 78 12.91 -14.44 -8.69
CA LEU A 78 12.49 -15.20 -7.52
C LEU A 78 11.63 -16.41 -7.90
N CYS A 79 10.76 -16.27 -8.90
CA CYS A 79 9.94 -17.37 -9.43
C CYS A 79 10.82 -18.50 -9.96
N ASP A 80 11.91 -18.16 -10.66
CA ASP A 80 12.88 -19.12 -11.20
C ASP A 80 13.75 -19.77 -10.12
N MET A 81 14.04 -19.06 -9.02
CA MET A 81 14.85 -19.58 -7.90
C MET A 81 14.07 -20.49 -6.95
N LEU A 82 12.74 -20.37 -6.91
CA LEU A 82 11.88 -21.17 -6.03
C LEU A 82 11.58 -22.55 -6.64
N PRO A 83 11.13 -23.53 -5.81
CA PRO A 83 10.74 -24.84 -6.32
C PRO A 83 9.64 -24.77 -7.38
N GLU A 84 9.53 -25.83 -8.19
CA GLU A 84 8.41 -25.99 -9.12
C GLU A 84 7.06 -25.91 -8.39
N LEU A 85 6.05 -25.39 -9.08
CA LEU A 85 4.70 -25.15 -8.55
C LEU A 85 4.64 -24.09 -7.43
N ASN A 86 5.63 -23.19 -7.37
CA ASN A 86 5.52 -22.03 -6.51
C ASN A 86 4.40 -21.09 -6.99
N THR A 87 3.86 -20.33 -6.04
CA THR A 87 2.72 -19.44 -6.25
C THR A 87 3.11 -17.99 -6.01
N ILE A 88 4.39 -17.64 -6.21
CA ILE A 88 4.82 -16.26 -6.03
C ILE A 88 4.16 -15.39 -7.12
N PRO A 89 3.67 -14.18 -6.79
CA PRO A 89 3.23 -13.25 -7.82
C PRO A 89 4.41 -12.88 -8.74
N ASN A 90 4.16 -12.84 -10.04
CA ASN A 90 5.17 -12.55 -11.06
C ASN A 90 5.22 -11.07 -11.49
N SER A 91 4.31 -10.23 -10.99
CA SER A 91 4.27 -8.80 -11.30
C SER A 91 3.78 -7.97 -10.12
N THR A 92 4.15 -6.70 -10.13
CA THR A 92 3.64 -5.64 -9.26
C THR A 92 2.13 -5.65 -9.24
N ARG A 93 1.49 -5.70 -10.42
CA ARG A 93 0.04 -5.69 -10.54
C ARG A 93 -0.57 -6.91 -9.83
N SER A 94 0.00 -8.10 -10.02
CA SER A 94 -0.47 -9.32 -9.35
C SER A 94 -0.34 -9.22 -7.82
N VAL A 95 0.74 -8.60 -7.33
CA VAL A 95 0.92 -8.30 -5.89
C VAL A 95 -0.14 -7.31 -5.41
N GLU A 96 -0.36 -6.21 -6.13
CA GLU A 96 -1.33 -5.18 -5.77
C GLU A 96 -2.76 -5.73 -5.77
N MET A 97 -3.14 -6.52 -6.78
CA MET A 97 -4.44 -7.19 -6.84
C MET A 97 -4.66 -8.13 -5.65
N LEU A 98 -3.63 -8.87 -5.26
CA LEU A 98 -3.70 -9.78 -4.11
C LEU A 98 -3.83 -9.03 -2.78
N LEU A 99 -3.20 -7.86 -2.66
CA LEU A 99 -3.25 -7.05 -1.45
C LEU A 99 -4.44 -6.09 -1.42
N LYS A 100 -5.06 -5.76 -2.56
CA LYS A 100 -6.13 -4.76 -2.69
C LYS A 100 -7.27 -4.97 -1.68
N PRO A 101 -7.80 -6.18 -1.46
CA PRO A 101 -8.86 -6.38 -0.45
C PRO A 101 -8.43 -6.10 1.00
N PHE A 102 -7.12 -6.10 1.27
CA PHE A 102 -6.54 -5.84 2.59
C PHE A 102 -6.02 -4.41 2.75
N GLN A 103 -6.04 -3.61 1.68
CA GLN A 103 -5.69 -2.20 1.77
C GLN A 103 -6.83 -1.46 2.48
N LEU A 104 -6.49 -0.76 3.55
CA LEU A 104 -7.42 0.15 4.21
C LEU A 104 -7.46 1.43 3.39
N ASP A 105 -8.67 1.90 3.07
CA ASP A 105 -8.85 3.19 2.43
C ASP A 105 -8.37 4.30 3.37
N CYS A 106 -7.19 4.86 3.06
CA CYS A 106 -6.66 6.01 3.78
C CYS A 106 -7.46 7.26 3.38
N ILE A 107 -8.23 7.81 4.33
CA ILE A 107 -8.97 9.04 4.12
C ILE A 107 -8.04 10.23 4.41
N ARG A 108 -7.89 11.13 3.45
CA ARG A 108 -7.22 12.42 3.67
C ARG A 108 -8.11 13.32 4.51
N ILE A 109 -7.60 13.74 5.66
CA ILE A 109 -8.29 14.66 6.57
C ILE A 109 -7.56 16.01 6.54
N HIS A 110 -8.32 17.08 6.36
CA HIS A 110 -7.75 18.43 6.45
C HIS A 110 -7.25 18.70 7.88
N ALA A 111 -6.02 19.22 8.00
CA ALA A 111 -5.45 19.70 9.24
C ALA A 111 -5.53 21.22 9.29
N CYS A 112 -5.70 21.79 10.49
CA CYS A 112 -5.53 23.23 10.67
C CYS A 112 -4.06 23.62 10.44
N ASP A 113 -3.80 24.74 9.76
CA ASP A 113 -2.43 25.22 9.50
C ASP A 113 -1.60 25.45 10.79
N ASN A 114 -2.27 25.72 11.92
CA ASN A 114 -1.64 25.86 13.23
C ASN A 114 -1.66 24.55 14.06
N ASP A 115 -1.86 23.39 13.43
CA ASP A 115 -1.91 22.06 14.04
C ASP A 115 -2.88 21.92 15.24
N CYS A 116 -3.88 22.80 15.32
CA CYS A 116 -4.78 22.88 16.47
C CYS A 116 -5.80 21.72 16.53
N CYS A 117 -6.23 21.23 15.36
CA CYS A 117 -7.21 20.18 15.17
C CYS A 117 -7.14 19.56 13.76
N LEU A 118 -7.68 18.36 13.64
CA LEU A 118 -8.04 17.73 12.36
C LEU A 118 -9.55 17.93 12.12
N PHE A 119 -9.93 18.33 10.91
CA PHE A 119 -11.33 18.54 10.51
C PHE A 119 -12.01 17.20 10.20
N ARG A 120 -12.33 16.46 11.27
CA ARG A 120 -13.03 15.15 11.26
C ARG A 120 -14.12 15.10 12.31
N ASN A 121 -15.00 14.10 12.24
CA ASN A 121 -16.13 13.90 13.15
C ASN A 121 -16.97 15.19 13.25
N ASP A 122 -17.15 15.72 14.47
CA ASP A 122 -17.95 16.93 14.73
C ASP A 122 -17.42 18.18 14.01
N LEU A 123 -16.14 18.18 13.60
CA LEU A 123 -15.50 19.29 12.87
C LEU A 123 -15.46 19.06 11.35
N GLU A 124 -16.03 17.97 10.84
CA GLU A 124 -15.96 17.61 9.41
C GLU A 124 -16.55 18.69 8.50
N LYS A 125 -17.65 19.33 8.94
CA LYS A 125 -18.34 20.42 8.23
C LYS A 125 -17.87 21.82 8.67
N SER A 126 -16.86 21.91 9.53
CA SER A 126 -16.37 23.20 10.00
C SER A 126 -15.45 23.82 8.95
N GLU A 127 -15.69 25.09 8.63
CA GLU A 127 -14.88 25.88 7.71
C GLU A 127 -13.74 26.62 8.44
N THR A 128 -13.75 26.60 9.77
CA THR A 128 -12.82 27.37 10.60
C THR A 128 -12.40 26.55 11.82
N CYS A 129 -11.15 26.73 12.25
CA CYS A 129 -10.62 26.10 13.45
C CYS A 129 -11.26 26.72 14.71
N PRO A 130 -11.89 25.92 15.59
CA PRO A 130 -12.54 26.43 16.80
C PRO A 130 -11.54 26.96 17.84
N LYS A 131 -10.25 26.60 17.75
CA LYS A 131 -9.21 27.03 18.69
C LYS A 131 -8.53 28.33 18.29
N CYS A 132 -8.16 28.47 17.03
CA CYS A 132 -7.33 29.59 16.57
C CYS A 132 -8.03 30.50 15.54
N GLY A 133 -9.27 30.17 15.12
CA GLY A 133 -10.01 30.96 14.15
C GLY A 133 -9.46 30.91 12.72
N SER A 134 -8.43 30.10 12.46
CA SER A 134 -7.87 29.94 11.11
C SER A 134 -8.84 29.22 10.19
N SER A 135 -8.91 29.66 8.93
CA SER A 135 -9.66 28.99 7.87
C SER A 135 -9.19 27.53 7.70
N ARG A 136 -10.11 26.64 7.35
CA ARG A 136 -9.79 25.29 6.89
C ARG A 136 -9.03 25.30 5.57
N TRP A 137 -9.40 26.24 4.70
CA TRP A 137 -8.82 26.38 3.36
C TRP A 137 -7.69 27.39 3.39
N LYS A 138 -6.61 27.09 2.68
CA LYS A 138 -5.61 28.09 2.32
C LYS A 138 -6.25 29.05 1.32
N LEU A 139 -6.15 30.35 1.60
CA LEU A 139 -6.43 31.39 0.62
C LEU A 139 -5.16 31.53 -0.24
N ASP A 140 -5.28 31.18 -1.51
CA ASP A 140 -4.22 31.36 -2.52
C ASP A 140 -3.95 32.85 -2.81
#